data_AF-A0A2V4CCZ5-F1
#
_entry.id   AF-A0A2V4CCZ5-F1
#
_cell.length_a   1.000
_cell.length_b   1.000
_cell.length_c   1.000
_cell.angle_alpha   90.00
_cell.angle_beta   90.00
_cell.angle_gamma   90.00
#
_symmetry.space_group_name_H-M   'P 1'
#
loop_
_entity.id
_entity.type
_entity.pdbx_description
1 polymer ?
#
loop_
_entity_poly.entity_id
_entity_poly.type
_entity_poly.pdbx_seq_one_letter_code
_entity_poly.pdbx_strand_id
1 'polypeptide(L)'
;MNWTFIGGHWILTLLCGPIIFILKNAVSNLSDHNIFGFIELYPIMLIMGFAFSIPTYLLFSLIFVVLKNQNIRTIYTKIFFILIVVIGIWITTALISGTLWSDIAISYSITAVITGIFLKSDSKLTHQT
;
A
#
# COMPACT_ATOMS: atom_id res chain seq x y z
N MET A 1 6.29 -13.44 -9.03
CA MET A 1 5.45 -12.23 -9.00
C MET A 1 5.96 -11.26 -10.05
N ASN A 2 5.10 -10.68 -10.88
CA ASN A 2 5.55 -9.76 -11.93
C ASN A 2 5.82 -8.36 -11.37
N TRP A 3 6.76 -7.63 -11.97
CA TRP A 3 7.01 -6.23 -11.64
C TRP A 3 5.77 -5.35 -11.81
N THR A 4 4.89 -5.69 -12.77
CA THR A 4 3.59 -5.04 -12.96
C THR A 4 2.69 -5.17 -11.73
N PHE A 5 2.72 -6.30 -11.02
CA PHE A 5 1.95 -6.48 -9.80
C PHE A 5 2.50 -5.58 -8.68
N ILE A 6 3.83 -5.55 -8.49
CA ILE A 6 4.47 -4.74 -7.45
C ILE A 6 4.21 -3.24 -7.70
N GLY A 7 4.46 -2.76 -8.92
CA GLY A 7 4.23 -1.37 -9.28
C GLY A 7 2.76 -0.97 -9.27
N GLY A 8 1.88 -1.85 -9.78
CA GLY A 8 0.43 -1.61 -9.76
C GLY A 8 -0.11 -1.54 -8.33
N HIS A 9 0.35 -2.44 -7.45
CA HIS A 9 -0.01 -2.42 -6.04
C HIS A 9 0.43 -1.12 -5.37
N TRP A 10 1.65 -0.68 -5.65
CA TRP A 10 2.20 0.56 -5.11
C TRP A 10 1.37 1.78 -5.51
N ILE A 11 1.16 1.97 -6.81
CA ILE A 11 0.44 3.12 -7.36
C ILE A 11 -1.01 3.15 -6.85
N LEU A 12 -1.71 2.01 -6.88
CA LEU A 12 -3.09 1.96 -6.40
C LEU A 12 -3.18 2.19 -4.89
N THR A 13 -2.24 1.68 -4.09
CA THR A 13 -2.21 1.95 -2.65
C THR A 13 -2.01 3.45 -2.38
N LEU A 14 -1.11 4.11 -3.11
CA LEU A 14 -0.85 5.53 -2.96
C LEU A 14 -2.02 6.41 -3.39
N LEU A 15 -2.68 6.07 -4.50
CA LEU A 15 -3.81 6.85 -5.02
C LEU A 15 -5.08 6.66 -4.19
N CYS A 16 -5.39 5.41 -3.82
CA CYS A 16 -6.62 5.09 -3.13
C CYS A 16 -6.54 5.27 -1.61
N GLY A 17 -5.35 5.18 -0.99
CA GLY A 17 -5.16 5.34 0.46
C GLY A 17 -5.77 6.64 1.01
N PRO A 18 -5.44 7.82 0.46
CA PRO A 18 -6.04 9.08 0.86
C PRO A 18 -7.54 9.16 0.57
N ILE A 19 -8.02 8.53 -0.51
CA ILE A 19 -9.47 8.50 -0.83
C ILE A 19 -10.23 7.76 0.26
N ILE A 20 -9.73 6.59 0.69
CA ILE A 20 -10.32 5.81 1.78
C ILE A 20 -10.25 6.57 3.10
N PHE A 21 -9.18 7.33 3.35
CA PHE A 21 -9.07 8.21 4.50
C PHE A 21 -10.13 9.33 4.50
N ILE A 22 -10.30 10.05 3.40
CA ILE A 22 -11.32 11.09 3.25
C ILE A 22 -12.71 10.49 3.42
N LEU A 23 -13.00 9.35 2.78
CA LEU A 23 -14.30 8.69 2.87
C LEU A 23 -14.61 8.23 4.31
N LYS A 24 -13.64 7.65 5.01
CA LYS A 24 -13.78 7.25 6.41
C LYS A 24 -14.12 8.46 7.28
N ASN A 25 -13.39 9.57 7.12
CA ASN A 25 -13.62 10.78 7.91
C ASN A 25 -14.95 11.47 7.57
N ALA A 26 -15.38 11.44 6.31
CA ALA A 26 -16.67 11.98 5.89
C ALA A 26 -17.85 11.22 6.53
N VAL A 27 -17.73 9.91 6.69
CA VAL A 27 -18.76 9.08 7.35
C VAL A 27 -18.71 9.21 8.88
N SER A 28 -17.54 9.31 9.50
CA SER A 28 -17.42 9.37 10.97
C SER A 28 -17.74 10.75 11.56
N ASN A 29 -17.45 11.84 10.85
CA ASN A 29 -17.60 13.22 11.33
C ASN A 29 -18.69 13.98 10.56
N LEU A 30 -19.89 13.40 10.46
CA LEU A 30 -21.06 13.98 9.79
C LEU A 30 -21.43 15.40 10.27
N SER A 31 -20.96 15.81 11.46
CA SER A 31 -21.26 17.10 12.08
C SER A 31 -20.31 18.23 11.65
N ASP A 32 -19.03 17.93 11.39
CA ASP A 32 -18.00 18.92 11.06
C ASP A 32 -17.68 18.86 9.56
N HIS A 33 -18.19 19.83 8.80
CA HIS A 33 -18.06 19.95 7.34
C HIS A 33 -16.63 20.33 6.87
N ASN A 34 -15.59 19.70 7.42
CA ASN A 34 -14.18 19.95 7.06
C ASN A 34 -13.67 19.07 5.91
N ILE A 35 -14.56 18.56 5.05
CA ILE A 35 -14.21 17.73 3.88
C ILE A 35 -13.22 18.46 2.96
N PHE A 36 -13.38 19.77 2.78
CA PHE A 36 -12.46 20.60 1.99
C PHE A 36 -11.03 20.59 2.53
N GLY A 37 -10.85 20.67 3.85
CA GLY A 37 -9.53 20.59 4.48
C GLY A 37 -8.85 19.23 4.26
N PHE A 38 -9.61 18.14 4.19
CA PHE A 38 -9.05 16.82 3.89
C PHE A 38 -8.69 16.63 2.40
N ILE A 39 -9.40 17.30 1.49
CA ILE A 39 -9.06 17.31 0.06
C ILE A 39 -7.74 18.06 -0.17
N GLU A 40 -7.52 19.18 0.53
CA GLU A 40 -6.26 19.92 0.47
C GLU A 40 -5.06 19.10 0.97
N LEU A 41 -5.28 18.16 1.89
CA LEU A 41 -4.26 17.22 2.35
C LEU A 41 -3.94 16.13 1.34
N TYR A 42 -4.80 15.88 0.34
CA TYR A 42 -4.61 14.79 -0.63
C TYR A 42 -3.26 14.83 -1.36
N PRO A 43 -2.81 15.96 -1.96
CA PRO A 43 -1.52 16.03 -2.64
C PRO A 43 -0.35 15.81 -1.67
N ILE A 44 -0.46 16.31 -0.44
CA ILE A 44 0.56 16.15 0.60
C ILE A 44 0.68 14.67 1.00
N MET A 45 -0.45 14.00 1.23
CA MET A 45 -0.48 12.58 1.54
C MET A 45 0.08 11.72 0.40
N LEU A 46 -0.15 12.12 -0.85
CA LEU A 46 0.40 11.44 -2.03
C LEU A 46 1.93 11.60 -2.10
N ILE A 47 2.46 12.81 -1.94
CA ILE A 47 3.91 13.09 -1.95
C ILE A 47 4.61 12.37 -0.79
N MET A 48 4.06 12.49 0.43
CA MET A 48 4.62 11.84 1.62
C MET A 48 4.53 10.32 1.50
N GLY A 49 3.38 9.80 1.08
CA GLY A 49 3.18 8.37 0.84
C GLY A 49 4.19 7.85 -0.19
N PHE A 50 4.42 8.57 -1.28
CA PHE A 50 5.43 8.22 -2.28
C PHE A 50 6.83 8.17 -1.67
N ALA A 51 7.26 9.23 -0.97
CA ALA A 51 8.59 9.31 -0.37
C ALA A 51 8.84 8.18 0.65
N PHE A 52 7.88 7.94 1.55
CA PHE A 52 8.04 6.97 2.64
C PHE A 52 7.81 5.52 2.24
N SER A 53 7.14 5.25 1.14
CA SER A 53 6.92 3.87 0.66
C SER A 53 8.11 3.32 -0.13
N ILE A 54 8.99 4.17 -0.69
CA ILE A 54 10.17 3.73 -1.46
C ILE A 54 11.02 2.71 -0.68
N PRO A 55 11.41 2.94 0.59
CA PRO A 55 12.19 1.97 1.36
C PRO A 55 11.52 0.59 1.48
N THR A 56 10.21 0.57 1.71
CA THR A 56 9.45 -0.68 1.86
C THR A 56 9.42 -1.48 0.55
N TYR A 57 9.17 -0.82 -0.57
CA TYR A 57 9.13 -1.47 -1.88
C TYR A 57 10.52 -1.89 -2.35
N LEU A 58 11.56 -1.11 -2.06
CA LEU A 58 12.94 -1.45 -2.36
C LEU A 58 13.39 -2.69 -1.58
N LEU A 59 13.09 -2.74 -0.28
CA LEU A 59 13.39 -3.90 0.57
C LEU A 59 12.68 -5.14 0.06
N PHE A 60 11.39 -5.04 -0.29
CA PHE A 60 10.67 -6.17 -0.86
C PHE A 60 11.22 -6.60 -2.22
N SER A 61 11.55 -5.67 -3.11
CA SER A 61 12.16 -5.99 -4.40
C SER A 61 13.45 -6.80 -4.24
N LEU A 62 14.30 -6.44 -3.26
CA LEU A 62 15.52 -7.20 -2.95
C LEU A 62 15.17 -8.61 -2.48
N ILE A 63 14.26 -8.74 -1.51
CA ILE A 63 13.77 -10.04 -1.02
C ILE A 63 13.18 -10.89 -2.15
N PHE A 64 12.42 -10.27 -3.06
CA PHE A 64 11.81 -10.95 -4.19
C PHE A 64 12.85 -11.49 -5.18
N VAL A 65 13.93 -10.74 -5.45
CA VAL A 65 15.03 -11.22 -6.30
C VAL A 65 15.68 -12.48 -5.70
N VAL A 66 15.87 -12.52 -4.37
CA VAL A 66 16.41 -13.69 -3.67
C VAL A 66 15.44 -14.87 -3.70
N LEU A 67 14.15 -14.63 -3.48
CA LEU A 67 13.10 -15.65 -3.46
C LEU A 67 12.73 -16.17 -4.85
N LYS A 68 13.04 -15.44 -5.92
CA LYS A 68 12.66 -15.81 -7.30
C LYS A 68 13.20 -17.19 -7.71
N ASN A 69 14.34 -17.59 -7.16
CA ASN A 69 14.97 -18.88 -7.45
C ASN A 69 14.44 -20.02 -6.57
N GLN A 70 13.58 -19.73 -5.60
CA GLN A 70 12.93 -20.71 -4.76
C GLN A 70 11.60 -21.12 -5.38
N ASN A 71 11.26 -22.41 -5.35
CA ASN A 71 9.99 -22.94 -5.89
C ASN A 71 8.80 -22.68 -4.95
N ILE A 72 8.65 -21.43 -4.51
CA ILE A 72 7.60 -20.99 -3.59
C ILE A 72 6.35 -20.66 -4.40
N ARG A 73 5.18 -21.12 -3.93
CA ARG A 73 3.92 -20.81 -4.60
C ARG A 73 3.68 -19.29 -4.59
N THR A 74 3.24 -18.77 -5.73
CA THR A 74 2.96 -17.34 -5.96
C THR A 74 2.01 -16.75 -4.91
N ILE A 75 1.05 -17.53 -4.41
CA ILE A 75 0.11 -17.09 -3.37
C ILE A 75 0.79 -16.73 -2.05
N TYR A 76 1.79 -17.52 -1.60
CA TYR A 76 2.51 -17.24 -0.35
C TYR A 76 3.38 -16.00 -0.48
N THR A 77 4.03 -15.82 -1.65
CA THR A 77 4.82 -14.61 -1.93
C THR A 77 3.94 -13.36 -1.92
N LYS A 78 2.71 -13.48 -2.46
CA LYS A 78 1.73 -12.39 -2.49
C LYS A 78 1.24 -12.00 -1.10
N ILE A 79 0.89 -12.97 -0.26
CA ILE A 79 0.46 -12.72 1.13
C ILE A 79 1.59 -12.08 1.93
N PHE A 80 2.80 -12.64 1.82
CA PHE A 80 3.99 -12.12 2.51
C PHE A 80 4.32 -10.68 2.10
N PHE A 81 4.17 -10.37 0.80
CA PHE A 81 4.32 -9.01 0.29
C PHE A 81 3.34 -8.03 0.93
N ILE A 82 2.04 -8.37 0.94
CA ILE A 82 1.01 -7.51 1.52
C ILE A 82 1.31 -7.25 3.02
N LEU A 83 1.75 -8.27 3.76
CA LEU A 83 2.14 -8.11 5.16
C LEU A 83 3.31 -7.15 5.34
N ILE A 84 4.37 -7.26 4.52
CA ILE A 84 5.50 -6.32 4.57
C ILE A 84 5.03 -4.90 4.27
N VAL A 85 4.16 -4.71 3.27
CA VAL A 85 3.64 -3.39 2.94
C VAL A 85 2.83 -2.81 4.09
N VAL A 86 1.95 -3.59 4.72
CA VAL A 86 1.18 -3.17 5.89
C VAL A 86 2.13 -2.78 7.03
N ILE A 87 3.11 -3.62 7.37
CA ILE A 87 4.10 -3.29 8.41
C ILE A 87 4.85 -1.99 8.07
N GLY A 88 5.26 -1.81 6.83
CA GLY A 88 5.91 -0.59 6.35
C GLY A 88 5.02 0.65 6.50
N ILE A 89 3.73 0.55 6.18
CA ILE A 89 2.74 1.62 6.39
C ILE A 89 2.69 2.00 7.87
N TRP A 90 2.59 1.04 8.78
CA TRP A 90 2.54 1.31 10.22
C TRP A 90 3.81 1.96 10.74
N ILE A 91 4.98 1.47 10.34
CA ILE A 91 6.27 2.05 10.75
C ILE A 91 6.38 3.49 10.24
N THR A 92 6.09 3.73 8.97
CA THR A 92 6.26 5.05 8.34
C THR A 92 5.27 6.07 8.88
N THR A 93 4.00 5.71 9.04
CA THR A 93 2.98 6.60 9.63
C THR A 93 3.27 6.89 11.11
N ALA A 94 3.75 5.91 11.89
CA ALA A 94 4.17 6.13 13.26
C ALA A 94 5.39 7.08 13.35
N LEU A 95 6.33 7.00 12.41
CA LEU A 95 7.49 7.92 12.34
C LEU A 95 7.10 9.36 12.02
N ILE A 96 6.12 9.57 11.13
CA ILE A 96 5.59 10.91 10.83
C ILE A 96 4.99 11.53 12.10
N SER A 97 4.44 10.69 12.99
CA SER A 97 3.79 11.10 14.25
C SER A 97 2.61 12.08 14.00
N GLY A 98 1.86 12.41 15.04
CA GLY A 98 0.72 13.33 14.96
C GLY A 98 -0.55 12.73 15.53
N THR A 99 -1.69 13.38 15.31
CA THR A 99 -2.99 12.95 15.84
C THR A 99 -3.73 12.01 14.89
N LEU A 100 -3.47 12.11 13.58
CA LEU A 100 -4.17 11.37 12.52
C LEU A 100 -3.40 10.15 12.00
N TRP A 101 -2.21 9.87 12.55
CA TRP A 101 -1.32 8.84 12.01
C TRP A 101 -1.96 7.45 11.96
N SER A 102 -2.72 7.08 13.00
CA SER A 102 -3.40 5.78 13.10
C SER A 102 -4.52 5.65 12.07
N ASP A 103 -5.29 6.72 11.86
CA ASP A 103 -6.36 6.75 10.86
C ASP A 103 -5.80 6.61 9.44
N ILE A 104 -4.68 7.30 9.16
CA ILE A 104 -3.97 7.18 7.89
C ILE A 104 -3.44 5.74 7.72
N ALA A 105 -2.81 5.17 8.75
CA ALA A 105 -2.28 3.81 8.72
C ALA A 105 -3.37 2.78 8.41
N ILE A 106 -4.55 2.91 9.02
CA ILE A 106 -5.69 2.02 8.80
C ILE A 106 -6.18 2.15 7.35
N SER A 107 -6.40 3.37 6.85
CA SER A 107 -6.90 3.60 5.49
C SER A 107 -5.94 3.07 4.41
N TYR A 108 -4.64 3.29 4.58
CA TYR A 108 -3.63 2.74 3.68
C TYR A 108 -3.51 1.21 3.79
N SER A 109 -3.64 0.64 5.00
CA SER A 109 -3.60 -0.81 5.19
C SER A 109 -4.79 -1.51 4.53
N ILE A 110 -6.01 -0.97 4.69
CA ILE A 110 -7.21 -1.48 4.00
C ILE A 110 -7.00 -1.42 2.49
N THR A 111 -6.52 -0.29 1.99
CA THR A 111 -6.23 -0.13 0.57
C THR A 111 -5.23 -1.16 0.08
N ALA A 112 -4.09 -1.31 0.76
CA ALA A 112 -3.05 -2.29 0.41
C ALA A 112 -3.60 -3.72 0.37
N VAL A 113 -4.43 -4.12 1.33
CA VAL A 113 -5.04 -5.46 1.33
C VAL A 113 -5.99 -5.62 0.15
N ILE A 114 -6.86 -4.65 -0.13
CA ILE A 114 -7.81 -4.68 -1.25
C ILE A 114 -7.04 -4.74 -2.57
N THR A 115 -6.11 -3.81 -2.81
CA THR A 115 -5.31 -3.78 -4.03
C THR A 115 -4.51 -5.06 -4.19
N GLY A 116 -3.94 -5.55 -3.09
CA GLY A 116 -3.26 -6.83 -3.00
C GLY A 116 -4.13 -7.94 -3.52
N ILE A 117 -5.33 -8.12 -2.99
CA ILE A 117 -6.24 -9.19 -3.38
C ILE A 117 -6.67 -9.06 -4.86
N PHE A 118 -7.13 -7.88 -5.27
CA PHE A 118 -7.68 -7.62 -6.61
C PHE A 118 -6.65 -7.69 -7.74
N LEU A 119 -5.40 -7.27 -7.51
CA LEU A 119 -4.37 -7.35 -8.54
C LEU A 119 -4.01 -8.81 -8.83
N LYS A 120 -4.08 -9.16 -10.11
CA LYS A 120 -3.64 -10.47 -10.59
C LYS A 120 -2.11 -10.54 -10.52
N SER A 121 -1.60 -11.42 -9.67
CA SER A 121 -0.19 -11.78 -9.66
C SER A 121 0.03 -12.91 -10.67
N ASP A 122 -0.09 -12.61 -11.96
CA ASP A 122 0.38 -13.56 -12.97
C ASP A 122 1.89 -13.72 -12.73
N SER A 123 2.33 -14.93 -12.36
CA SER A 123 3.70 -15.34 -12.66
C SER A 123 3.66 -15.74 -14.12
N LYS A 124 4.49 -15.14 -14.99
CA LYS A 124 4.83 -15.82 -16.24
C LYS A 124 5.49 -17.14 -15.83
N LEU A 125 4.69 -18.20 -15.74
CA LEU A 125 5.15 -19.56 -15.91
C LEU A 125 5.63 -19.59 -17.35
N THR A 126 6.93 -19.35 -17.53
CA THR A 126 7.65 -19.89 -18.66
C THR A 126 7.61 -21.41 -18.50
N HIS A 127 6.48 -22.04 -18.82
CA HIS A 127 6.51 -23.37 -19.41
C HIS A 127 6.84 -23.14 -20.88
N GLN A 128 8.10 -22.89 -21.15
CA GLN A 128 8.71 -23.33 -22.39
C GLN A 128 9.44 -24.62 -22.06
N THR A 129 9.26 -25.57 -22.99
CA THR A 129 9.76 -26.95 -23.08
C THR A 129 9.11 -27.96 -22.16
#